data_AF-A0A345P8G7-F1
#
_entry.id   AF-A0A345P8G7-F1
#
_cell.length_a   1.000
_cell.length_b   1.000
_cell.length_c   1.000
_cell.angle_alpha   90.00
_cell.angle_beta   90.00
_cell.angle_gamma   90.00
#
_symmetry.space_group_name_H-M   'P 1'
#
loop_
_entity.id
_entity.type
_entity.pdbx_description
1 polymer ?
#
loop_
_entity_poly.entity_id
_entity_poly.type
_entity_poly.pdbx_seq_one_letter_code
_entity_poly.pdbx_strand_id
1 'polypeptide(L)'
;MSAIVAHHWSLIAFVLGVVFLLGFMLTVPLLMGGKAVGRTKEEPFESGQLGAGGARLRLSAKFYLVAMFFVIFDVEALFLYAYSVSVRENGWVGFVEVAVFIVVLLVGLIYVWRIGALDWAPEKRLALEKAARQKHGSEQAPLDLAEITRFIPMEELELDNRGMIPGQSIDAAANAVQQAKLQKESV
;
A
#
# COMPACT_ATOMS: atom_id res chain seq x y z
N MET A 1 -0.73 7.05 51.35
CA MET A 1 -1.41 7.93 50.37
C MET A 1 -0.43 8.83 49.62
N SER A 2 0.56 9.45 50.27
CA SER A 2 1.57 10.31 49.61
C SER A 2 2.45 9.60 48.57
N ALA A 3 2.86 8.35 48.81
CA ALA A 3 3.70 7.61 47.87
C ALA A 3 3.01 7.32 46.52
N ILE A 4 1.73 6.92 46.55
CA ILE A 4 0.93 6.68 45.34
C ILE A 4 0.81 7.96 44.52
N VAL A 5 0.50 9.08 45.18
CA VAL A 5 0.43 10.41 44.54
C VAL A 5 1.78 10.80 43.91
N ALA A 6 2.90 10.51 44.58
CA ALA A 6 4.23 10.77 44.04
C ALA A 6 4.53 9.94 42.78
N HIS A 7 4.12 8.67 42.71
CA HIS A 7 4.28 7.84 41.52
C HIS A 7 3.46 8.34 40.32
N HIS A 8 2.23 8.79 40.56
CA HIS A 8 1.42 9.40 39.50
C HIS A 8 2.06 10.70 38.99
N TRP A 9 2.57 11.54 39.90
CA TRP A 9 3.25 12.77 39.53
C TRP A 9 4.54 12.51 38.75
N SER A 10 5.34 11.51 39.15
CA SER A 10 6.55 11.14 38.41
C SER A 10 6.24 10.60 37.02
N LEU A 11 5.15 9.84 36.87
CA LEU A 11 4.71 9.34 35.56
C LEU A 11 4.26 10.48 34.65
N ILE A 12 3.50 11.44 35.18
CA ILE A 12 3.07 12.63 34.43
C ILE A 12 4.29 13.45 34.01
N ALA A 13 5.22 13.71 34.93
CA ALA A 13 6.45 14.45 34.63
C ALA A 13 7.29 13.74 33.57
N PHE A 14 7.39 12.41 33.62
CA PHE A 14 8.07 11.61 32.61
C PHE A 14 7.41 11.74 31.23
N VAL A 15 6.10 11.55 31.13
CA VAL A 15 5.36 11.69 29.86
C VAL A 15 5.52 13.10 29.29
N LEU A 16 5.39 14.13 30.12
CA LEU A 16 5.61 15.52 29.69
C LEU A 16 7.04 15.75 29.21
N GLY A 17 8.04 15.20 29.90
CA GLY A 17 9.44 15.26 29.49
C GLY A 17 9.67 14.62 28.13
N VAL A 18 9.07 13.44 27.87
CA VAL A 18 9.15 12.74 26.58
C VAL A 18 8.49 13.57 25.47
N VAL A 19 7.28 14.08 25.69
CA VAL A 19 6.57 14.91 24.71
C VAL A 19 7.34 16.19 24.42
N PHE A 20 7.90 16.83 25.44
CA PHE A 20 8.74 18.01 25.29
C PHE A 20 9.99 17.70 24.47
N LEU A 21 10.69 16.60 24.75
CA LEU A 21 11.88 16.20 24.02
C LEU A 21 11.58 15.91 22.55
N LEU A 22 10.49 15.19 22.26
CA LEU A 22 10.03 14.93 20.88
C LEU A 22 9.68 16.23 20.16
N GLY A 23 8.96 17.13 20.82
CA GLY A 23 8.64 18.46 20.30
C GLY A 23 9.89 19.29 20.00
N PHE A 24 10.87 19.26 20.90
CA PHE A 24 12.15 19.94 20.72
C PHE A 24 12.93 19.36 19.54
N MET A 25 13.06 18.04 19.46
CA MET A 25 13.73 17.35 18.34
C MET A 25 13.05 17.60 17.00
N LEU A 26 11.73 17.78 16.95
CA LEU A 26 11.03 18.10 15.71
C LEU A 26 11.18 19.59 15.35
N THR A 27 11.17 20.49 16.35
CA THR A 27 11.17 21.94 16.14
C THR A 27 12.55 22.48 15.78
N VAL A 28 13.63 21.99 16.42
CA VAL A 28 14.99 22.49 16.16
C VAL A 28 15.40 22.34 14.69
N PRO A 29 15.24 21.17 14.04
CA PRO A 29 15.54 21.01 12.62
C PRO A 29 14.62 21.82 11.71
N LEU A 30 13.37 22.07 12.11
CA LEU A 30 12.46 22.92 11.33
C LEU A 30 12.87 24.40 11.37
N LEU A 31 13.50 24.86 12.47
CA LEU A 31 14.01 26.22 12.64
C LEU A 31 15.39 26.42 12.01
N MET A 32 16.30 25.44 12.14
CA MET A 32 17.67 25.50 11.62
C MET A 32 17.82 24.93 10.20
N GLY A 33 16.85 24.14 9.72
CA GLY A 33 16.88 23.52 8.40
C GLY A 33 16.47 24.46 7.29
N GLY A 34 17.21 24.42 6.17
CA GLY A 34 16.88 25.19 4.97
C GLY A 34 15.58 24.72 4.32
N LYS A 35 14.60 25.61 4.22
CA LYS A 35 13.33 25.38 3.51
C LYS A 35 13.52 25.51 2.00
N ALA A 36 14.16 24.54 1.37
CA ALA A 36 14.20 24.44 -0.08
C ALA A 36 12.89 23.80 -0.58
N VAL A 37 11.97 24.63 -1.06
CA VAL A 37 10.69 24.24 -1.67
C VAL A 37 10.89 24.20 -3.18
N GLY A 38 10.56 23.08 -3.82
CA GLY A 38 10.65 22.91 -5.26
C GLY A 38 9.57 21.95 -5.75
N ARG A 39 8.93 22.26 -6.87
CA ARG A 39 7.78 21.50 -7.40
C ARG A 39 8.05 19.99 -7.48
N THR A 40 9.22 19.61 -7.97
CA THR A 40 9.65 18.20 -8.09
C THR A 40 9.94 17.53 -6.75
N LYS A 41 10.25 18.29 -5.70
CA LYS A 41 10.54 17.76 -4.35
C LYS A 41 9.27 17.42 -3.57
N GLU A 42 8.15 18.07 -3.92
CA GLU A 42 6.82 17.84 -3.32
C GLU A 42 5.99 16.81 -4.09
N GLU A 43 6.51 16.29 -5.21
CA GLU A 43 5.87 15.23 -5.98
C GLU A 43 6.16 13.86 -5.35
N PRO A 44 5.16 12.96 -5.22
CA PRO A 44 5.38 11.59 -4.74
C PRO A 44 6.48 10.90 -5.56
N PHE A 45 7.46 10.33 -4.87
CA PHE A 45 8.59 9.69 -5.52
C PHE A 45 8.16 8.35 -6.13
N GLU A 46 8.06 8.31 -7.47
CA GLU A 46 7.72 7.10 -8.21
C GLU A 46 8.73 6.87 -9.36
N SER A 47 10.04 6.98 -9.05
CA SER A 47 11.15 6.73 -10.00
C SER A 47 11.02 7.46 -11.35
N GLY A 48 10.49 8.68 -11.36
CA GLY A 48 10.30 9.49 -12.57
C GLY A 48 8.98 9.24 -13.32
N GLN A 49 8.08 8.41 -12.80
CA GLN A 49 6.71 8.30 -13.29
C GLN A 49 5.80 9.28 -12.55
N LEU A 50 4.89 9.91 -13.30
CA LEU A 50 3.82 10.71 -12.73
C LEU A 50 2.86 9.76 -12.01
N GLY A 51 2.61 10.05 -10.72
CA GLY A 51 1.67 9.34 -9.85
C GLY A 51 0.50 8.72 -10.61
N ALA A 52 0.49 7.40 -10.78
CA ALA A 52 -0.54 6.72 -11.54
C ALA A 52 -1.89 6.70 -10.78
N GLY A 53 -2.71 7.73 -11.00
CA GLY A 53 -4.12 7.76 -10.62
C GLY A 53 -4.39 8.06 -9.14
N GLY A 54 -5.56 8.66 -8.89
CA GLY A 54 -5.91 9.16 -7.56
C GLY A 54 -5.91 8.10 -6.45
N ALA A 55 -5.60 8.52 -5.23
CA ALA A 55 -5.50 7.74 -3.99
C ALA A 55 -6.79 7.00 -3.54
N ARG A 56 -7.78 6.84 -4.43
CA ARG A 56 -8.97 6.00 -4.23
C ARG A 56 -8.70 4.54 -4.61
N LEU A 57 -7.54 4.02 -4.23
CA LEU A 57 -7.37 2.58 -4.23
C LEU A 57 -8.32 2.04 -3.15
N ARG A 58 -9.30 1.22 -3.54
CA ARG A 58 -10.15 0.53 -2.59
C ARG A 58 -9.26 -0.43 -1.81
N LEU A 59 -8.80 -0.01 -0.64
CA LEU A 59 -8.11 -0.88 0.30
C LEU A 59 -9.02 -2.10 0.52
N SER A 60 -8.42 -3.28 0.39
CA SER A 60 -9.15 -4.54 0.45
C SER A 60 -9.98 -4.61 1.74
N ALA A 61 -11.24 -5.07 1.64
CA ALA A 61 -12.12 -5.26 2.80
C ALA A 61 -11.52 -6.18 3.88
N LYS A 62 -10.48 -6.95 3.53
CA LYS A 62 -9.72 -7.80 4.46
C LYS A 62 -9.08 -7.02 5.61
N PHE A 63 -8.59 -5.79 5.37
CA PHE A 63 -8.02 -4.95 6.44
C PHE A 63 -9.04 -4.62 7.52
N TYR A 64 -10.29 -4.38 7.09
CA TYR A 64 -11.39 -4.12 8.01
C TYR A 64 -11.74 -5.36 8.85
N LEU A 65 -11.77 -6.55 8.24
CA LEU A 65 -12.03 -7.79 8.97
C LEU A 65 -10.97 -8.06 10.04
N VAL A 66 -9.69 -7.83 9.73
CA VAL A 66 -8.59 -7.96 10.70
C VAL A 66 -8.73 -6.93 11.83
N ALA A 67 -9.03 -5.67 11.51
CA ALA A 67 -9.20 -4.62 12.51
C ALA A 67 -10.40 -4.90 13.43
N MET A 68 -11.54 -5.31 12.87
CA MET A 68 -12.74 -5.65 13.64
C MET A 68 -12.48 -6.86 14.57
N PHE A 69 -11.79 -7.88 14.08
CA PHE A 69 -11.39 -9.02 14.90
C PHE A 69 -10.42 -8.62 16.01
N PHE A 70 -9.46 -7.73 15.73
CA PHE A 70 -8.54 -7.22 16.75
C PHE A 70 -9.28 -6.50 17.88
N VAL A 71 -10.26 -5.63 17.55
CA VAL A 71 -11.08 -4.95 18.55
C VAL A 71 -11.88 -5.93 19.41
N ILE A 72 -12.48 -6.95 18.79
CA ILE A 72 -13.21 -7.99 19.53
C ILE A 72 -12.23 -8.72 20.45
N PHE A 73 -11.11 -9.23 19.93
CA PHE A 73 -10.13 -9.96 20.73
C PHE A 73 -9.53 -9.13 21.88
N ASP A 74 -9.33 -7.83 21.68
CA ASP A 74 -8.85 -6.90 22.71
C ASP A 74 -9.85 -6.74 23.88
N VAL A 75 -11.15 -6.62 23.56
CA VAL A 75 -12.21 -6.61 24.59
C VAL A 75 -12.25 -7.93 25.35
N GLU A 76 -12.04 -9.06 24.67
CA GLU A 76 -12.07 -10.37 25.31
C GLU A 76 -10.83 -10.59 26.19
N ALA A 77 -9.67 -10.03 25.80
CA ALA A 77 -8.48 -9.99 26.63
C ALA A 77 -8.68 -9.15 27.90
N LEU A 78 -9.45 -8.06 27.84
CA LEU A 78 -9.83 -7.28 29.02
C LEU A 78 -10.64 -8.13 30.01
N PHE A 79 -11.57 -8.96 29.55
CA PHE A 79 -12.33 -9.88 30.42
C PHE A 79 -11.42 -10.93 31.08
N LEU A 80 -10.48 -11.50 30.32
CA LEU A 80 -9.47 -12.42 30.87
C LEU A 80 -8.58 -11.73 31.91
N TYR A 81 -8.20 -10.47 31.69
CA TYR A 81 -7.44 -9.70 32.65
C TYR A 81 -8.23 -9.44 33.94
N ALA A 82 -9.51 -9.05 33.82
CA ALA A 82 -10.37 -8.84 34.98
C ALA A 82 -10.49 -10.12 35.84
N TYR A 83 -10.68 -11.27 35.20
CA TYR A 83 -10.62 -12.56 35.89
C TYR A 83 -9.24 -12.86 36.49
N SER A 84 -8.17 -12.56 35.77
CA SER A 84 -6.79 -12.82 36.21
C SER A 84 -6.42 -12.11 37.51
N VAL A 85 -7.07 -10.99 37.84
CA VAL A 85 -6.82 -10.26 39.10
C VAL A 85 -7.44 -10.96 40.31
N SER A 86 -8.49 -11.77 40.13
CA SER A 86 -9.25 -12.42 41.23
C SER A 86 -9.48 -13.93 41.03
N VAL A 87 -8.49 -14.61 40.44
CA VAL A 87 -8.56 -16.07 40.15
C VAL A 87 -8.87 -16.90 41.40
N ARG A 88 -8.30 -16.51 42.54
CA ARG A 88 -8.40 -17.29 43.77
C ARG A 88 -9.78 -17.17 44.43
N GLU A 89 -10.40 -16.01 44.29
CA GLU A 89 -11.71 -15.67 44.84
C GLU A 89 -12.84 -16.32 44.02
N ASN A 90 -12.65 -16.46 42.71
CA ASN A 90 -13.65 -17.06 41.81
C ASN A 90 -13.64 -18.60 41.80
N GLY A 91 -12.56 -19.22 42.28
CA GLY A 91 -12.45 -20.67 42.44
C GLY A 91 -12.71 -21.48 41.16
N TRP A 92 -13.23 -22.70 41.32
CA TRP A 92 -13.47 -23.62 40.19
C TRP A 92 -14.56 -23.15 39.23
N VAL A 93 -15.56 -22.42 39.72
CA VAL A 93 -16.66 -21.94 38.88
C VAL A 93 -16.15 -20.89 37.88
N GLY A 94 -15.38 -19.91 38.35
CA GLY A 94 -14.78 -18.92 37.45
C GLY A 94 -13.75 -19.53 36.49
N PHE A 95 -13.03 -20.57 36.91
CA PHE A 95 -12.14 -21.29 36.01
C PHE A 95 -12.89 -21.94 34.84
N VAL A 96 -14.02 -22.61 35.11
CA VAL A 96 -14.86 -23.22 34.06
C VAL A 96 -15.44 -22.15 33.14
N GLU A 97 -15.91 -21.03 33.70
CA GLU A 97 -16.43 -19.91 32.93
C GLU A 97 -15.38 -19.35 31.95
N VAL A 98 -14.16 -19.10 32.43
CA VAL A 98 -13.05 -18.63 31.58
C VAL A 98 -12.60 -19.69 30.57
N ALA A 99 -12.59 -20.97 30.94
CA ALA A 99 -12.24 -22.05 30.03
C ALA A 99 -13.24 -22.11 28.85
N VAL A 100 -14.55 -22.04 29.13
CA VAL A 100 -15.59 -22.00 28.09
C VAL A 100 -15.43 -20.75 27.23
N PHE A 101 -15.20 -19.60 27.85
CA PHE A 101 -14.98 -18.34 27.14
C PHE A 101 -13.80 -18.40 26.16
N ILE A 102 -12.65 -18.95 26.59
CA ILE A 102 -11.48 -19.17 25.71
C ILE A 102 -11.81 -20.11 24.55
N VAL A 103 -12.57 -21.19 24.80
CA VAL A 103 -13.00 -22.10 23.74
C VAL A 103 -13.85 -21.38 22.69
N VAL A 104 -14.77 -20.51 23.11
CA VAL A 104 -15.57 -19.70 22.19
C VAL A 104 -14.68 -18.77 21.35
N LEU A 105 -13.66 -18.14 21.94
CA LEU A 105 -12.67 -17.32 21.20
C LEU A 105 -11.91 -18.15 20.17
N LEU A 106 -11.46 -19.34 20.55
CA LEU A 106 -10.75 -20.25 19.65
C LEU A 106 -11.63 -20.67 18.47
N VAL A 107 -12.91 -20.98 18.70
CA VAL A 107 -13.86 -21.30 17.64
C VAL A 107 -14.05 -20.11 16.69
N GLY A 108 -14.20 -18.90 17.22
CA GLY A 108 -14.31 -17.67 16.42
C GLY A 108 -13.06 -17.43 15.56
N LEU A 109 -11.87 -17.60 16.14
CA LEU A 109 -10.59 -17.46 15.43
C LEU A 109 -10.44 -18.50 14.32
N ILE A 110 -10.75 -19.77 14.62
CA ILE A 110 -10.70 -20.87 13.63
C ILE A 110 -11.67 -20.59 12.49
N TYR A 111 -12.89 -20.11 12.77
CA TYR A 111 -13.88 -19.78 11.75
C TYR A 111 -13.36 -18.72 10.76
N VAL A 112 -12.82 -17.61 11.28
CA VAL A 112 -12.27 -16.53 10.44
C VAL A 112 -11.05 -17.00 9.65
N TRP A 113 -10.20 -17.83 10.26
CA TRP A 113 -9.05 -18.41 9.57
C TRP A 113 -9.49 -19.30 8.40
N ARG A 114 -10.54 -20.12 8.59
CA ARG A 114 -11.10 -20.98 7.54
C ARG A 114 -11.78 -20.20 6.41
N ILE A 115 -12.28 -19.00 6.67
CA ILE A 115 -12.84 -18.10 5.64
C ILE A 115 -11.75 -17.50 4.74
N GLY A 116 -10.46 -17.60 5.10
CA GLY A 116 -9.38 -17.01 4.32
C GLY A 116 -9.36 -15.48 4.41
N ALA A 117 -9.98 -14.91 5.46
CA ALA A 117 -9.89 -13.47 5.73
C ALA A 117 -8.43 -13.03 5.99
N LEU A 118 -7.57 -13.97 6.38
CA LEU A 118 -6.15 -13.78 6.64
C LEU A 118 -5.25 -14.06 5.42
N ASP A 119 -5.79 -14.57 4.30
CA ASP A 119 -4.98 -14.91 3.14
C ASP A 119 -4.61 -13.66 2.33
N TRP A 120 -3.31 -13.36 2.37
CA TRP A 120 -2.71 -12.17 1.75
C TRP A 120 -2.08 -12.43 0.38
N ALA A 121 -2.10 -13.68 -0.09
CA ALA A 121 -1.37 -14.05 -1.29
C ALA A 121 -2.06 -13.53 -2.56
N PRO A 122 -1.37 -12.76 -3.43
CA PRO A 122 -1.86 -12.40 -4.76
C PRO A 122 -1.73 -13.60 -5.72
N GLU A 123 -2.23 -14.78 -5.35
CA GLU A 123 -2.11 -15.99 -6.19
C GLU A 123 -2.74 -15.77 -7.56
N LYS A 124 -3.88 -15.07 -7.60
CA LYS A 124 -4.57 -14.77 -8.87
C LYS A 124 -3.74 -13.88 -9.79
N ARG A 125 -2.98 -12.92 -9.25
CA ARG A 125 -2.16 -12.00 -10.07
C ARG A 125 -0.92 -12.72 -10.63
N LEU A 126 -0.31 -13.57 -9.81
CA LEU A 126 0.83 -14.41 -10.24
C LEU A 126 0.40 -15.48 -11.25
N ALA A 127 -0.78 -16.08 -11.08
CA ALA A 127 -1.32 -17.05 -12.04
C ALA A 127 -1.66 -16.39 -13.39
N LEU A 128 -2.24 -15.19 -13.36
CA LEU A 128 -2.52 -14.41 -14.58
C LEU A 128 -1.25 -13.94 -15.28
N GLU A 129 -0.23 -13.49 -14.53
CA GLU A 129 1.06 -13.10 -15.10
C GLU A 129 1.79 -14.31 -15.72
N LYS A 130 1.78 -15.47 -15.05
CA LYS A 130 2.33 -16.71 -15.61
C LYS A 130 1.59 -17.13 -16.89
N ALA A 131 0.26 -17.08 -16.88
CA ALA A 131 -0.55 -17.38 -18.08
C ALA A 131 -0.30 -16.38 -19.22
N ALA A 132 -0.13 -15.09 -18.92
CA ALA A 132 0.19 -14.05 -19.90
C ALA A 132 1.61 -14.20 -20.46
N ARG A 133 2.61 -14.46 -19.60
CA ARG A 133 3.99 -14.76 -20.01
C ARG A 133 4.07 -16.03 -20.86
N GLN A 134 3.27 -17.04 -20.56
CA GLN A 134 3.24 -18.27 -21.35
C GLN A 134 2.63 -18.02 -22.75
N LYS A 135 1.68 -17.08 -22.85
CA LYS A 135 1.06 -16.68 -24.12
C LYS A 135 1.96 -15.76 -24.97
N HIS A 136 2.81 -14.93 -24.35
CA HIS A 136 3.76 -14.06 -25.06
C HIS A 136 5.14 -14.72 -25.29
N GLY A 137 5.56 -15.60 -24.39
CA GLY A 137 6.84 -16.32 -24.49
C GLY A 137 6.88 -17.38 -25.58
N SER A 138 5.74 -17.72 -26.20
CA SER A 138 5.69 -18.58 -27.38
C SER A 138 5.79 -17.83 -28.71
N GLU A 139 5.67 -16.50 -28.71
CA GLU A 139 5.65 -15.67 -29.94
C GLU A 139 6.81 -14.65 -30.01
N GLN A 140 7.54 -14.46 -28.91
CA GLN A 140 8.79 -13.72 -28.92
C GLN A 140 9.87 -14.58 -29.57
N ALA A 141 10.11 -14.33 -30.86
CA ALA A 141 11.34 -14.75 -31.53
C ALA A 141 12.55 -14.38 -30.63
N PRO A 142 13.60 -15.21 -30.57
CA PRO A 142 14.75 -14.95 -29.71
C PRO A 142 15.22 -13.51 -29.98
N LEU A 143 15.28 -12.71 -28.92
CA LEU A 143 15.71 -11.31 -29.00
C LEU A 143 17.09 -11.29 -29.64
N ASP A 144 17.14 -10.93 -30.92
CA ASP A 144 18.40 -10.79 -31.64
C ASP A 144 19.02 -9.48 -31.22
N LEU A 145 19.88 -9.54 -30.22
CA LEU A 145 20.60 -8.38 -29.71
C LEU A 145 21.38 -7.69 -30.83
N ALA A 146 21.82 -8.42 -31.87
CA ALA A 146 22.51 -7.85 -33.02
C ALA A 146 21.61 -6.97 -33.89
N GLU A 147 20.30 -7.22 -33.91
CA GLU A 147 19.31 -6.38 -34.59
C GLU A 147 19.03 -5.10 -33.80
N ILE A 148 18.89 -5.19 -32.47
CA ILE A 148 18.64 -4.03 -31.59
C ILE A 148 19.86 -3.10 -31.52
N THR A 149 21.07 -3.66 -31.49
CA THR A 149 22.31 -2.86 -31.49
C THR A 149 22.83 -2.56 -32.89
N ARG A 150 22.08 -2.92 -33.95
CA ARG A 150 22.46 -2.57 -35.31
C ARG A 150 22.47 -1.05 -35.43
N PHE A 151 23.64 -0.50 -35.73
CA PHE A 151 23.76 0.91 -36.03
C PHE A 151 23.09 1.16 -37.38
N ILE A 152 21.88 1.73 -37.34
CA ILE A 152 21.15 2.14 -38.56
C ILE A 152 21.84 3.42 -39.06
N PRO A 153 22.47 3.42 -40.25
CA PRO A 153 23.08 4.62 -40.81
C PRO A 153 22.00 5.67 -41.12
N MET A 154 22.35 6.96 -41.04
CA MET A 154 21.38 8.06 -41.20
C MET A 154 20.72 8.10 -42.58
N GLU A 155 21.35 7.50 -43.60
CA GLU A 155 20.80 7.33 -44.94
C GLU A 155 19.68 6.28 -45.03
N GLU A 156 19.52 5.42 -44.01
CA GLU A 156 18.54 4.32 -43.93
C GLU A 156 17.38 4.61 -42.96
N LEU A 157 17.28 5.84 -42.44
CA LEU A 157 16.01 6.37 -41.95
C LEU A 157 15.06 6.45 -43.13
N GLU A 158 14.37 5.34 -43.43
CA GLU A 158 13.42 5.19 -44.52
C GLU A 158 12.54 6.44 -44.60
N LEU A 159 12.86 7.26 -45.59
CA LEU A 159 11.88 8.11 -46.21
C LEU A 159 10.75 7.17 -46.63
N ASP A 160 9.57 7.30 -46.01
CA ASP A 160 8.34 6.70 -46.54
C ASP A 160 8.29 7.01 -48.05
N ASN A 161 7.51 6.29 -48.86
CA ASN A 161 7.35 6.56 -50.29
C ASN A 161 6.88 8.02 -50.61
N ARG A 162 6.59 8.80 -49.55
CA ARG A 162 6.29 10.23 -49.50
C ARG A 162 7.48 11.15 -49.14
N GLY A 163 8.70 10.65 -48.98
CA GLY A 163 9.86 11.45 -48.62
C GLY A 163 9.86 11.96 -47.17
N MET A 164 9.22 11.24 -46.23
CA MET A 164 9.03 11.69 -44.85
C MET A 164 9.75 10.77 -43.86
N ILE A 165 10.44 11.36 -42.88
CA ILE A 165 11.00 10.61 -41.75
C ILE A 165 9.88 10.09 -40.82
N PRO A 166 10.05 8.93 -40.14
CA PRO A 166 8.99 8.31 -39.33
C PRO A 166 8.33 9.22 -38.29
N GLY A 167 9.07 10.16 -37.70
CA GLY A 167 8.50 11.15 -36.77
C GLY A 167 7.52 12.12 -37.44
N GLN A 168 7.79 12.54 -38.67
CA GLN A 168 6.94 13.46 -39.43
C GLN A 168 5.71 12.78 -40.03
N SER A 169 5.79 11.49 -40.36
CA SER A 169 4.64 10.74 -40.88
C SER A 169 3.58 10.49 -39.80
N ILE A 170 3.99 10.27 -38.55
CA ILE A 170 3.07 10.13 -37.39
C ILE A 170 2.36 11.46 -37.10
N ASP A 171 3.10 12.58 -37.09
CA ASP A 171 2.52 13.90 -36.87
C ASP A 171 1.55 14.31 -38.00
N ALA A 172 1.88 13.97 -39.25
CA ALA A 172 1.00 14.19 -40.39
C ALA A 172 -0.28 13.34 -40.31
N ALA A 173 -0.17 12.08 -39.90
CA ALA A 173 -1.32 11.19 -39.73
C ALA A 173 -2.23 11.65 -38.57
N ALA A 174 -1.64 12.08 -37.44
CA ALA A 174 -2.38 12.61 -36.30
C ALA A 174 -3.17 13.88 -36.69
N ASN A 175 -2.55 14.78 -37.46
CA ASN A 175 -3.21 16.00 -37.94
C ASN A 175 -4.33 15.71 -38.95
N ALA A 176 -4.16 14.74 -39.84
CA ALA A 176 -5.21 14.34 -40.79
C ALA A 176 -6.43 13.74 -40.09
N VAL A 177 -6.21 12.90 -39.06
CA VAL A 177 -7.30 12.33 -38.24
C VAL A 177 -8.04 13.42 -37.46
N GLN A 178 -7.31 14.41 -36.93
CA GLN A 178 -7.90 15.55 -36.23
C GLN A 178 -8.78 16.38 -37.16
N GLN A 179 -8.33 16.65 -38.39
CA GLN A 179 -9.11 17.40 -39.39
C GLN A 179 -10.37 16.64 -39.84
N ALA A 180 -10.26 15.33 -40.07
CA ALA A 180 -11.41 14.49 -40.42
C ALA A 180 -12.45 14.45 -39.29
N LYS A 181 -12.01 14.53 -38.02
CA LYS A 181 -12.90 14.58 -36.86
C LYS A 181 -13.63 15.92 -36.76
N LEU A 182 -12.93 17.04 -37.01
CA LEU A 182 -13.52 18.38 -37.04
C LEU A 182 -14.54 18.55 -38.18
N GLN A 183 -14.29 17.96 -39.35
CA GLN A 183 -15.26 17.95 -40.45
C GLN A 183 -16.54 17.15 -40.16
N LYS A 184 -16.46 16.18 -39.23
CA LYS A 184 -17.59 15.32 -38.85
C LYS A 184 -18.44 15.91 -37.73
N GLU A 185 -17.91 16.88 -36.99
CA GLU A 185 -18.63 17.66 -35.96
C GLU A 185 -19.30 18.93 -36.53
N SER A 186 -19.01 19.31 -37.79
CA SER A 186 -19.59 20.49 -38.45
C SER A 186 -20.79 20.18 -39.36
N VAL A 187 -21.37 18.98 -39.26
CA VAL A 187 -22.60 18.53 -39.97
C VAL A 187 -23.57 17.98 -38.94
#